data_AF-A0A2K3LUJ2-F1
#
_entry.id   AF-A0A2K3LUJ2-F1
#
_cell.length_a   1.000
_cell.length_b   1.000
_cell.length_c   1.000
_cell.angle_alpha   90.00
_cell.angle_beta   90.00
_cell.angle_gamma   90.00
#
_symmetry.space_group_name_H-M   'P 1'
#
loop_
_entity.id
_entity.type
_entity.pdbx_description
1 polymer ?
#
loop_
_entity_poly.entity_id
_entity_poly.type
_entity_poly.pdbx_seq_one_letter_code
_entity_poly.pdbx_strand_id
1 'polypeptide(L)'
;MSLFKFIFFQLKTAINRATSRSDWLTIRDALEVSSDMYKKDNNNVPDYVQRHLISLSIWEELRFWEGYFDHLMEQAPNESANYASLATAQLVVLASHMAGLGLPDYDAWYMIETIAERNNVGSKQF
;
A
#
# COMPACT_ATOMS: atom_id res chain seq x y z
N MET A 1 13.03 -25.69 0.17
CA MET A 1 12.21 -24.46 0.39
C MET A 1 13.00 -23.29 -0.16
N SER A 2 12.52 -22.52 -1.15
CA SER A 2 13.28 -21.36 -1.63
C SER A 2 13.22 -20.21 -0.61
N LEU A 3 14.29 -19.40 -0.56
CA LEU A 3 14.43 -18.26 0.35
C LEU A 3 13.21 -17.30 0.27
N PHE A 4 12.67 -17.10 -0.93
CA PHE A 4 11.47 -16.30 -1.16
C PHE A 4 10.24 -16.79 -0.41
N LYS A 5 9.97 -18.11 -0.42
CA LYS A 5 8.80 -18.67 0.31
C LYS A 5 8.93 -18.45 1.82
N PHE A 6 10.14 -18.54 2.35
CA PHE A 6 10.41 -18.28 3.76
C PHE A 6 10.15 -16.81 4.11
N ILE A 7 10.63 -15.87 3.30
CA ILE A 7 10.42 -14.43 3.52
C ILE A 7 8.92 -14.09 3.49
N PHE A 8 8.15 -14.59 2.53
CA PHE A 8 6.70 -14.35 2.46
C PHE A 8 5.93 -14.92 3.64
N PHE A 9 6.32 -16.10 4.13
CA PHE A 9 5.73 -16.69 5.32
C PHE A 9 5.97 -15.81 6.57
N GLN A 10 7.18 -15.26 6.71
CA GLN A 10 7.51 -14.34 7.80
C GLN A 10 6.72 -13.03 7.66
N LEU A 11 6.63 -12.45 6.47
CA LEU A 11 5.84 -11.24 6.20
C LEU A 11 4.37 -11.45 6.58
N LYS A 12 3.74 -12.53 6.09
CA LYS A 12 2.35 -12.86 6.43
C LYS A 12 2.15 -13.00 7.95
N THR A 13 3.09 -13.64 8.63
CA THR A 13 3.03 -13.84 10.09
C THR A 13 3.20 -12.51 10.84
N ALA A 14 4.13 -11.67 10.40
CA ALA A 14 4.38 -10.35 10.97
C ALA A 14 3.15 -9.45 10.84
N ILE A 15 2.54 -9.40 9.64
CA ILE A 15 1.35 -8.60 9.39
C ILE A 15 0.19 -9.05 10.28
N ASN A 16 -0.13 -10.36 10.33
CA ASN A 16 -1.20 -10.85 11.20
C ASN A 16 -0.99 -10.49 12.68
N ARG A 17 0.24 -10.65 13.19
CA ARG A 17 0.58 -10.27 14.56
C ARG A 17 0.44 -8.77 14.78
N ALA A 18 0.89 -7.97 13.82
CA ALA A 18 0.81 -6.52 13.89
C ALA A 18 -0.64 -6.03 13.84
N THR A 19 -1.47 -6.59 12.96
CA THR A 19 -2.93 -6.31 12.89
C THR A 19 -3.61 -6.60 14.22
N SER A 20 -3.34 -7.75 14.85
CA SER A 20 -3.92 -8.08 16.17
C SER A 20 -3.51 -7.14 17.30
N ARG A 21 -2.45 -6.34 17.09
CA ARG A 21 -1.90 -5.38 18.06
C ARG A 21 -2.14 -3.93 17.64
N SER A 22 -2.78 -3.70 16.50
CA SER A 22 -2.88 -2.37 15.87
C SER A 22 -1.51 -1.69 15.68
N ASP A 23 -0.48 -2.47 15.37
CA ASP A 23 0.87 -1.99 15.08
C ASP A 23 0.97 -1.60 13.59
N TRP A 24 0.46 -0.40 13.28
CA TRP A 24 0.35 0.12 11.92
C TRP A 24 1.71 0.31 11.24
N LEU A 25 2.74 0.64 12.01
CA LEU A 25 4.10 0.82 11.51
C LEU A 25 4.66 -0.50 10.96
N THR A 26 4.52 -1.59 11.71
CA THR A 26 4.99 -2.91 11.24
C THR A 26 4.22 -3.38 10.00
N ILE A 27 2.91 -3.12 9.92
CA ILE A 27 2.09 -3.51 8.75
C ILE A 27 2.57 -2.75 7.51
N ARG A 28 2.81 -1.45 7.65
CA ARG A 28 3.34 -0.60 6.59
C ARG A 28 4.71 -1.06 6.11
N ASP A 29 5.65 -1.25 7.03
CA ASP A 29 7.02 -1.62 6.66
C ASP A 29 7.02 -2.98 5.94
N ALA A 30 6.14 -3.92 6.35
CA ALA A 30 5.93 -5.17 5.65
C ALA A 30 5.32 -5.00 4.24
N LEU A 31 4.41 -4.04 4.06
CA LEU A 31 3.85 -3.68 2.75
C LEU A 31 4.96 -3.16 1.81
N GLU A 32 5.81 -2.25 2.28
CA GLU A 32 6.90 -1.69 1.48
C GLU A 32 7.92 -2.75 1.07
N VAL A 33 8.32 -3.61 2.00
CA VAL A 33 9.19 -4.77 1.69
C VAL A 33 8.54 -5.66 0.63
N SER A 34 7.24 -5.91 0.73
CA SER A 34 6.53 -6.73 -0.27
C SER A 34 6.49 -6.06 -1.65
N SER A 35 6.30 -4.74 -1.72
CA SER A 35 6.31 -3.98 -2.97
C SER A 35 7.71 -3.97 -3.61
N ASP A 36 8.75 -3.78 -2.81
CA ASP A 36 10.13 -3.81 -3.30
C ASP A 36 10.52 -5.18 -3.85
N MET A 37 10.06 -6.26 -3.21
CA MET A 37 10.22 -7.61 -3.73
C MET A 37 9.47 -7.81 -5.05
N TYR A 38 8.24 -7.30 -5.15
CA TYR A 38 7.44 -7.35 -6.37
C TYR A 38 8.13 -6.62 -7.54
N LYS A 39 8.66 -5.41 -7.30
CA LYS A 39 9.40 -4.62 -8.30
C LYS A 39 10.67 -5.34 -8.79
N LYS A 40 11.37 -6.06 -7.89
CA LYS A 40 12.66 -6.72 -8.20
C LYS A 40 12.53 -8.04 -8.95
N ASP A 41 11.43 -8.77 -8.78
CA ASP A 41 11.23 -10.09 -9.40
C ASP A 41 9.77 -10.30 -9.83
N ASN A 42 9.32 -9.41 -10.73
CA ASN A 42 7.94 -9.34 -11.21
C ASN A 42 7.48 -10.58 -12.02
N ASN A 43 8.36 -11.56 -12.26
CA ASN A 43 7.99 -12.80 -12.95
C ASN A 43 7.74 -13.97 -11.99
N ASN A 44 8.33 -13.95 -10.78
CA ASN A 44 8.24 -15.07 -9.83
C ASN A 44 7.54 -14.72 -8.51
N VAL A 45 7.46 -13.44 -8.17
CA VAL A 45 6.91 -12.93 -6.92
C VAL A 45 5.41 -12.59 -6.96
N PRO A 46 4.78 -12.18 -8.09
CA PRO A 46 3.37 -11.77 -8.11
C PRO A 46 2.43 -12.84 -7.56
N ASP A 47 2.58 -14.09 -8.03
CA ASP A 47 1.73 -15.20 -7.61
C ASP A 47 1.83 -15.47 -6.10
N TYR A 48 3.02 -15.26 -5.50
CA TYR A 48 3.21 -15.44 -4.06
C TYR A 48 2.61 -14.30 -3.22
N VAL A 49 2.84 -13.05 -3.63
CA VAL A 49 2.25 -11.86 -2.99
C VAL A 49 0.73 -11.97 -3.04
N GLN A 50 0.19 -12.18 -4.23
CA GLN A 50 -1.24 -12.24 -4.45
C GLN A 50 -1.84 -13.43 -3.69
N ARG A 51 -1.31 -14.65 -3.80
CA ARG A 51 -1.93 -15.80 -3.07
C ARG A 51 -1.87 -15.69 -1.55
N HIS A 52 -0.82 -15.10 -0.99
CA HIS A 52 -0.56 -15.20 0.44
C HIS A 52 -0.78 -13.91 1.21
N LEU A 53 -0.48 -12.75 0.62
CA LEU A 53 -0.68 -11.46 1.26
C LEU A 53 -2.06 -10.88 0.97
N ILE A 54 -2.63 -10.99 -0.25
CA ILE A 54 -3.96 -10.40 -0.54
C ILE A 54 -5.05 -10.92 0.41
N SER A 55 -4.91 -12.17 0.86
CA SER A 55 -5.85 -12.83 1.78
C SER A 55 -5.97 -12.19 3.17
N LEU A 56 -5.16 -11.19 3.48
CA LEU A 56 -5.20 -10.49 4.76
C LEU A 56 -6.26 -9.39 4.69
N SER A 57 -7.23 -9.43 5.59
CA SER A 57 -8.36 -8.48 5.61
C SER A 57 -7.95 -7.02 5.85
N ILE A 58 -6.74 -6.78 6.35
CA ILE A 58 -6.24 -5.43 6.62
C ILE A 58 -6.21 -4.54 5.36
N TRP A 59 -6.08 -5.16 4.17
CA TRP A 59 -6.10 -4.43 2.91
C TRP A 59 -7.50 -3.96 2.50
N GLU A 60 -8.55 -4.51 3.11
CA GLU A 60 -9.93 -4.07 2.89
C GLU A 60 -10.25 -2.82 3.75
N GLU A 61 -9.40 -2.50 4.73
CA GLU A 61 -9.61 -1.38 5.63
C GLU A 61 -9.16 -0.06 5.00
N LEU A 62 -10.12 0.77 4.59
CA LEU A 62 -9.83 2.13 4.08
C LEU A 62 -8.95 2.94 5.06
N ARG A 63 -9.16 2.79 6.37
CA ARG A 63 -8.37 3.48 7.41
C ARG A 63 -6.88 3.15 7.35
N PHE A 64 -6.54 1.91 6.99
CA PHE A 64 -5.14 1.53 6.81
C PHE A 64 -4.52 2.31 5.64
N TRP A 65 -5.21 2.37 4.50
CA TRP A 65 -4.73 3.08 3.31
C TRP A 65 -4.67 4.59 3.49
N GLU A 66 -5.61 5.17 4.24
CA GLU A 66 -5.56 6.57 4.66
C GLU A 66 -4.32 6.86 5.50
N GLY A 67 -4.08 6.07 6.55
CA GLY A 67 -2.88 6.24 7.39
C GLY A 67 -1.58 5.97 6.62
N TYR A 68 -1.61 5.08 5.63
CA TYR A 68 -0.46 4.85 4.77
C TYR A 68 -0.19 6.03 3.83
N PHE A 69 -1.24 6.63 3.27
CA PHE A 69 -1.13 7.83 2.47
C PHE A 69 -0.56 9.01 3.28
N ASP A 70 -1.07 9.23 4.50
CA ASP A 70 -0.55 10.27 5.39
C ASP A 70 0.96 10.09 5.64
N HIS A 71 1.39 8.85 5.83
CA HIS A 71 2.80 8.54 5.98
C HIS A 71 3.64 8.85 4.73
N LEU A 72 3.13 8.51 3.54
CA LEU A 72 3.79 8.85 2.28
C LEU A 72 3.93 10.37 2.10
N MET A 73 2.93 11.13 2.55
CA MET A 73 2.95 12.59 2.56
C MET A 73 3.97 13.15 3.55
N GLU A 74 4.13 12.55 4.73
CA GLU A 74 5.15 12.94 5.72
C GLU A 74 6.58 12.68 5.24
N GLN A 75 6.80 11.59 4.50
CA GLN A 75 8.12 11.24 3.97
C GLN A 75 8.51 12.00 2.70
N ALA A 76 7.53 12.60 2.04
CA ALA A 76 7.75 13.27 0.77
C ALA A 76 8.81 14.38 0.90
N PRO A 77 9.72 14.53 -0.08
CA PRO A 77 10.69 15.61 -0.07
C PRO A 77 9.97 16.97 -0.09
N ASN A 78 10.32 17.85 0.84
CA ASN A 78 9.75 19.19 1.03
C ASN A 78 10.08 20.20 -0.11
N GLU A 79 10.47 19.73 -1.29
CA GLU A 79 10.95 20.56 -2.39
C GLU A 79 9.81 21.32 -3.08
N SER A 80 9.34 22.44 -2.51
CA SER A 80 8.52 23.48 -3.17
C SER A 80 7.33 23.02 -4.06
N ALA A 81 6.94 21.75 -3.98
CA ALA A 81 5.90 21.16 -4.81
C ALA A 81 4.56 21.62 -4.25
N ASN A 82 3.67 22.05 -5.14
CA ASN A 82 2.29 22.30 -4.75
C ASN A 82 1.72 21.01 -4.14
N TYR A 83 1.08 21.13 -2.98
CA TYR A 83 0.45 20.03 -2.23
C TYR A 83 -0.38 19.11 -3.15
N ALA A 84 -1.16 19.66 -4.08
CA ALA A 84 -1.96 18.86 -5.00
C ALA A 84 -1.11 17.96 -5.91
N SER A 85 0.03 18.46 -6.42
CA SER A 85 0.97 17.69 -7.23
C SER A 85 1.65 16.61 -6.41
N LEU A 86 2.03 16.94 -5.17
CA LEU A 86 2.63 15.98 -4.27
C LEU A 86 1.64 14.86 -3.88
N ALA A 87 0.43 15.22 -3.47
CA ALA A 87 -0.63 14.29 -3.13
C ALA A 87 -0.99 13.38 -4.32
N THR A 88 -1.04 13.93 -5.54
CA THR A 88 -1.23 13.12 -6.77
C THR A 88 -0.09 12.11 -6.95
N ALA A 89 1.16 12.51 -6.74
CA ALA A 89 2.30 11.59 -6.84
C ALA A 89 2.23 10.47 -5.77
N GLN A 90 1.85 10.80 -4.54
CA GLN A 90 1.70 9.80 -3.48
C GLN A 90 0.49 8.87 -3.71
N LEU A 91 -0.59 9.36 -4.32
CA LEU A 91 -1.71 8.50 -4.77
C LEU A 91 -1.25 7.50 -5.84
N VAL A 92 -0.32 7.87 -6.73
CA VAL A 92 0.25 6.93 -7.72
C VAL A 92 1.10 5.85 -7.03
N VAL A 93 1.88 6.21 -6.00
CA VAL A 93 2.64 5.24 -5.20
C VAL A 93 1.69 4.29 -4.46
N LEU A 94 0.65 4.85 -3.82
CA LEU A 94 -0.41 4.10 -3.15
C LEU A 94 -1.07 3.07 -4.09
N ALA A 95 -1.50 3.52 -5.27
CA ALA A 95 -2.12 2.67 -6.29
C ALA A 95 -1.17 1.56 -6.76
N SER A 96 0.12 1.87 -6.91
CA SER A 96 1.13 0.89 -7.29
C SER A 96 1.31 -0.21 -6.22
N HIS A 97 1.21 0.15 -4.94
CA HIS A 97 1.28 -0.83 -3.84
C HIS A 97 0.01 -1.69 -3.79
N MET A 98 -1.17 -1.11 -4.01
CA MET A 98 -2.42 -1.87 -4.12
C MET A 98 -2.40 -2.87 -5.28
N ALA A 99 -1.91 -2.44 -6.45
CA ALA A 99 -1.75 -3.31 -7.61
C ALA A 99 -0.73 -4.44 -7.35
N GLY A 100 0.37 -4.14 -6.65
CA GLY A 100 1.37 -5.13 -6.27
C GLY A 100 0.83 -6.21 -5.33
N LEU A 101 -0.11 -5.85 -4.45
CA LEU A 101 -0.85 -6.81 -3.62
C LEU A 101 -1.85 -7.65 -4.43
N GLY A 102 -2.34 -7.12 -5.56
CA GLY A 102 -3.40 -7.71 -6.36
C GLY A 102 -4.80 -7.36 -5.85
N LEU A 103 -4.99 -6.15 -5.32
CA LEU A 103 -6.34 -5.66 -5.01
C LEU A 103 -7.16 -5.57 -6.31
N PRO A 104 -8.45 -5.98 -6.29
CA PRO A 104 -9.33 -5.76 -7.43
C PRO A 104 -9.42 -4.28 -7.78
N ASP A 105 -9.41 -3.96 -9.08
CA ASP A 105 -9.42 -2.58 -9.57
C ASP A 105 -10.55 -1.76 -8.95
N TYR A 106 -11.76 -2.34 -8.80
CA TYR A 106 -12.90 -1.66 -8.21
C TYR A 106 -12.65 -1.21 -6.76
N ASP A 107 -12.10 -2.10 -5.92
CA ASP A 107 -11.83 -1.82 -4.51
C ASP A 107 -10.69 -0.80 -4.38
N ALA A 108 -9.63 -0.97 -5.17
CA ALA A 108 -8.51 -0.04 -5.20
C ALA A 108 -8.95 1.36 -5.66
N TRP A 109 -9.75 1.46 -6.73
CA TRP A 109 -10.26 2.73 -7.23
C TRP A 109 -11.12 3.45 -6.21
N TYR A 110 -12.05 2.73 -5.56
CA TYR A 110 -12.90 3.31 -4.53
C TYR A 110 -12.08 3.92 -3.38
N MET A 111 -11.04 3.22 -2.91
CA MET A 111 -10.16 3.71 -1.86
C MET A 111 -9.34 4.93 -2.31
N ILE A 112 -8.75 4.86 -3.51
CA ILE A 112 -7.97 5.96 -4.08
C ILE A 112 -8.83 7.21 -4.27
N GLU A 113 -10.03 7.08 -4.82
CA GLU A 113 -10.98 8.18 -5.02
C GLU A 113 -11.36 8.81 -3.68
N THR A 114 -11.71 8.00 -2.69
CA THR A 114 -12.06 8.49 -1.34
C THR A 114 -10.90 9.26 -0.69
N ILE A 115 -9.66 8.77 -0.82
CA ILE A 115 -8.47 9.45 -0.29
C ILE A 115 -8.19 10.74 -1.08
N ALA A 116 -8.32 10.72 -2.41
CA ALA A 116 -8.12 11.88 -3.25
C ALA A 116 -9.11 13.01 -2.91
N GLU A 117 -10.40 12.68 -2.74
CA GLU A 117 -11.44 13.63 -2.36
C GLU A 117 -11.15 14.29 -1.01
N ARG A 118 -10.77 13.50 0.00
CA ARG A 118 -10.41 14.03 1.33
C ARG A 118 -9.20 14.97 1.30
N ASN A 119 -8.29 14.76 0.36
CA ASN A 119 -7.09 15.56 0.18
C ASN A 119 -7.25 16.65 -0.89
N ASN A 120 -8.49 16.95 -1.34
CA ASN A 120 -8.76 17.97 -2.37
C ASN A 120 -7.95 17.80 -3.65
N VAL A 121 -7.61 16.56 -4.00
CA VAL A 121 -6.92 16.23 -5.26
C VAL A 121 -7.97 15.96 -6.32
N GLY A 122 -7.96 16.77 -7.39
CA GLY A 122 -8.88 16.58 -8.51
C GLY A 122 -10.34 16.94 -8.21
N SER A 123 -10.66 17.44 -7.01
CA SER A 123 -11.96 18.05 -6.75
C SER A 123 -12.13 19.23 -7.68
N LYS A 124 -13.13 19.16 -8.55
CA LYS A 124 -13.59 20.34 -9.28
C LYS A 124 -13.99 21.35 -8.22
N GLN A 125 -13.19 22.40 -8.07
CA GLN A 125 -13.64 23.64 -7.43
C GLN A 125 -14.88 24.09 -8.21
N PHE A 126 -16.05 23.79 -7.65
CA PHE A 126 -17.32 24.37 -8.07
C PHE A 126 -17.70 25.45 -7.08
#